data_AF-A0A1H4BXG9-F1
#
_entry.id   AF-A0A1H4BXG9-F1
#
_cell.length_a   1.000
_cell.length_b   1.000
_cell.length_c   1.000
_cell.angle_alpha   90.00
_cell.angle_beta   90.00
_cell.angle_gamma   90.00
#
_symmetry.space_group_name_H-M   'P 1'
#
loop_
_entity.id
_entity.type
_entity.pdbx_description
1 polymer ?
#
loop_
_entity_poly.entity_id
_entity_poly.type
_entity_poly.pdbx_seq_one_letter_code
_entity_poly.pdbx_strand_id
1 'polypeptide(L)'
;RKQIKGVTIITPDKPKASDTVYQKRCKRNKCRARAAIEPIIGHLKKDFRMEQNYLWGEKGIQINAFMAATAWNLKKMMEKLVREFLDFVLRIFFKQRLQLAT
;
A
#
# COMPACT_ATOMS: atom_id res chain seq x y z
N ARG A 1 14.39 -12.67 19.53
CA ARG A 1 15.74 -12.69 18.90
C ARG A 1 15.82 -11.55 17.88
N LYS A 2 16.92 -10.79 17.81
CA LYS A 2 17.08 -9.64 16.88
C LYS A 2 17.56 -10.01 15.46
N GLN A 3 17.74 -11.30 15.19
CA GLN A 3 18.08 -11.82 13.87
C GLN A 3 17.29 -13.10 13.58
N ILE A 4 16.90 -13.29 12.32
CA ILE A 4 16.26 -14.51 11.80
C ILE A 4 16.95 -14.86 10.48
N LYS A 5 17.44 -16.11 10.34
CA LYS A 5 18.14 -16.59 9.12
C LYS A 5 19.25 -15.63 8.62
N GLY A 6 20.02 -15.04 9.53
CA GLY A 6 21.08 -14.07 9.21
C GLY A 6 20.60 -12.65 8.88
N VAL A 7 19.29 -12.41 8.86
CA VAL A 7 18.71 -11.07 8.60
C VAL A 7 18.49 -10.35 9.92
N THR A 8 19.03 -9.13 10.04
CA THR A 8 18.83 -8.25 11.21
C THR A 8 17.45 -7.61 11.20
N ILE A 9 16.69 -7.80 12.27
CA ILE A 9 15.34 -7.25 12.42
C ILE A 9 15.42 -5.84 13.00
N ILE A 10 14.79 -4.90 12.31
CA ILE A 10 14.69 -3.50 12.72
C ILE A 10 13.30 -3.25 13.29
N THR A 11 13.22 -3.05 14.61
CA THR A 11 11.98 -2.70 15.31
C THR A 11 11.90 -1.19 15.54
N PRO A 12 10.71 -0.55 15.44
CA PRO A 12 10.52 0.81 15.90
C PRO A 12 10.80 0.87 17.40
N ASP A 13 11.82 1.61 17.78
CA ASP A 13 12.26 1.79 19.16
C ASP A 13 12.90 3.17 19.26
N LYS A 14 13.03 3.69 20.50
CA LYS A 14 13.67 4.97 20.78
C LYS A 14 15.05 5.03 20.09
N PRO A 15 15.38 6.13 19.39
CA PRO A 15 16.69 6.28 18.75
C PRO A 15 17.80 6.13 19.79
N LYS A 16 18.84 5.34 19.49
CA LYS A 16 19.96 5.19 20.42
C LYS A 16 20.82 6.44 20.40
N ALA A 17 21.42 6.77 21.55
CA ALA A 17 22.37 7.88 21.64
C ALA A 17 23.60 7.66 20.74
N SER A 18 24.05 6.41 20.60
CA SER A 18 25.18 6.00 19.77
C SER A 18 24.95 6.08 18.26
N ASP A 19 23.69 6.15 17.80
CA ASP A 19 23.38 6.12 16.37
C ASP A 19 23.65 7.50 15.73
N THR A 20 24.31 7.49 14.58
CA THR A 20 24.50 8.70 13.75
C THR A 20 23.16 9.24 13.25
N VAL A 21 23.13 10.52 12.88
CA VAL A 21 21.93 11.16 12.30
C VAL A 21 21.43 10.39 11.07
N TYR A 22 22.34 9.93 10.22
CA TYR A 22 22.03 9.13 9.03
C TYR A 22 21.36 7.80 9.42
N GLN A 23 21.94 7.04 10.34
CA GLN A 23 21.38 5.76 10.80
C GLN A 23 19.98 5.93 11.40
N LYS A 24 19.77 6.97 12.20
CA LYS A 24 18.46 7.33 12.76
C LYS A 24 17.43 7.59 11.66
N ARG A 25 17.80 8.35 10.63
CA ARG A 25 16.94 8.63 9.47
C ARG A 25 16.60 7.36 8.70
N CYS A 26 17.58 6.53 8.39
CA CYS A 26 17.38 5.27 7.68
C CYS A 26 16.42 4.34 8.45
N LYS A 27 16.63 4.18 9.77
CA LYS A 27 15.74 3.38 10.63
C LYS A 27 14.30 3.91 10.60
N ARG A 28 14.14 5.23 10.77
CA ARG A 28 12.81 5.88 10.76
C ARG A 28 12.10 5.67 9.43
N ASN A 29 12.79 5.85 8.30
CA ASN A 29 12.21 5.69 6.98
C ASN A 29 11.71 4.25 6.73
N LYS A 30 12.50 3.23 7.13
CA LYS A 30 12.10 1.83 7.03
C LYS A 30 10.84 1.53 7.86
N CYS A 31 10.80 1.98 9.11
CA CYS A 31 9.64 1.75 9.98
C CYS A 31 8.38 2.50 9.49
N ARG A 32 8.53 3.71 8.95
CA ARG A 32 7.40 4.48 8.36
C ARG A 32 6.86 3.83 7.10
N ALA A 33 7.73 3.36 6.21
CA ALA A 33 7.30 2.63 5.02
C ALA A 33 6.50 1.36 5.38
N ARG A 34 6.94 0.62 6.42
CA ARG A 34 6.21 -0.53 6.95
C ARG A 34 4.84 -0.14 7.50
N ALA A 35 4.78 0.91 8.33
CA ALA A 35 3.52 1.37 8.91
C ALA A 35 2.52 1.84 7.84
N ALA A 36 3.00 2.38 6.71
CA ALA A 36 2.14 2.80 5.61
C ALA A 36 1.45 1.63 4.88
N ILE A 37 2.06 0.44 4.86
CA ILE A 37 1.49 -0.74 4.18
C ILE A 37 0.65 -1.63 5.11
N GLU A 38 0.78 -1.48 6.44
CA GLU A 38 0.02 -2.29 7.41
C GLU A 38 -1.50 -2.21 7.23
N PRO A 39 -2.12 -1.02 7.01
CA PRO A 39 -3.55 -0.92 6.76
C PRO A 39 -3.98 -1.68 5.50
N ILE A 40 -3.19 -1.60 4.43
CA ILE A 40 -3.47 -2.30 3.17
C ILE A 40 -3.45 -3.82 3.41
N ILE A 41 -2.45 -4.33 4.13
CA ILE A 41 -2.39 -5.75 4.49
C ILE A 41 -3.59 -6.15 5.35
N GLY A 42 -4.03 -5.28 6.27
CA GLY A 42 -5.24 -5.49 7.07
C GLY A 42 -6.52 -5.59 6.22
N HIS A 43 -6.67 -4.72 5.23
CA HIS A 43 -7.77 -4.81 4.26
C HIS A 43 -7.67 -6.09 3.43
N LEU A 44 -6.48 -6.44 2.91
CA LEU A 44 -6.29 -7.68 2.16
C LEU A 44 -6.67 -8.92 2.98
N LYS A 45 -6.35 -8.92 4.27
CA LYS A 45 -6.69 -9.96 5.22
C LYS A 45 -8.19 -10.19 5.36
N LYS A 46 -8.96 -9.11 5.57
CA LYS A 46 -10.41 -9.18 5.76
C LYS A 46 -11.17 -9.31 4.44
N ASP A 47 -10.91 -8.41 3.49
CA ASP A 47 -11.70 -8.24 2.26
C ASP A 47 -11.45 -9.37 1.25
N PHE A 48 -10.22 -9.91 1.20
CA PHE A 48 -9.82 -10.98 0.28
C PHE A 48 -9.58 -12.31 1.01
N ARG A 49 -10.11 -12.44 2.24
CA ARG A 49 -10.09 -13.67 3.04
C ARG A 49 -8.69 -14.25 3.25
N MET A 50 -7.62 -13.44 3.17
CA MET A 50 -6.27 -13.97 3.41
C MET A 50 -6.08 -14.45 4.85
N GLU A 51 -6.93 -14.04 5.80
CA GLU A 51 -6.96 -14.63 7.15
C GLU A 51 -7.34 -16.11 7.15
N GLN A 52 -8.07 -16.59 6.13
CA GLN A 52 -8.53 -17.98 6.00
C GLN A 52 -7.57 -18.85 5.17
N ASN A 53 -6.44 -18.30 4.72
CA ASN A 53 -5.47 -18.99 3.88
C ASN A 53 -4.92 -20.29 4.50
N TYR A 54 -4.93 -20.40 5.83
CA TYR A 54 -4.50 -21.61 6.55
C TYR A 54 -5.36 -22.86 6.23
N LEU A 55 -6.55 -22.69 5.65
CA LEU A 55 -7.47 -23.80 5.34
C LEU A 55 -7.09 -24.58 4.07
N TRP A 56 -6.24 -24.03 3.18
CA TRP A 56 -6.06 -24.54 1.80
C TRP A 56 -4.65 -25.06 1.48
N GLY A 57 -3.79 -25.21 2.50
CA GLY A 57 -2.41 -25.67 2.32
C GLY A 57 -1.49 -24.70 1.56
N GLU A 58 -0.20 -25.01 1.47
CA GLU A 58 0.83 -24.05 1.04
C GLU A 58 0.60 -23.45 -0.37
N LYS A 59 0.17 -24.28 -1.33
CA LYS A 59 -0.13 -23.82 -2.70
C LYS A 59 -1.32 -22.85 -2.73
N GLY A 60 -2.37 -23.12 -1.97
CA GLY A 60 -3.57 -22.27 -1.89
C GLY A 60 -3.28 -20.91 -1.25
N ILE A 61 -2.41 -20.88 -0.23
CA ILE A 61 -1.96 -19.64 0.42
C ILE A 61 -1.31 -18.69 -0.61
N GLN A 62 -0.39 -19.20 -1.42
CA GLN A 62 0.35 -18.41 -2.40
C GLN A 62 -0.58 -17.88 -3.50
N ILE A 63 -1.45 -18.73 -4.03
CA ILE A 63 -2.41 -18.36 -5.09
C ILE A 63 -3.35 -17.24 -4.60
N ASN A 64 -3.94 -17.39 -3.40
CA ASN A 64 -4.81 -16.33 -2.87
C ASN A 64 -4.04 -15.02 -2.63
N ALA A 65 -2.80 -15.09 -2.12
CA ALA A 65 -1.98 -13.90 -1.90
C ALA A 65 -1.71 -13.12 -3.20
N PHE A 66 -1.37 -13.81 -4.29
CA PHE A 66 -1.16 -13.16 -5.59
C PHE A 66 -2.45 -12.57 -6.15
N MET A 67 -3.56 -13.31 -6.10
CA MET A 67 -4.85 -12.82 -6.62
C MET A 67 -5.38 -11.63 -5.80
N ALA A 68 -5.27 -11.67 -4.47
CA ALA A 68 -5.68 -10.57 -3.61
C ALA A 68 -4.87 -9.29 -3.90
N ALA A 69 -3.55 -9.42 -4.05
CA ALA A 69 -2.69 -8.29 -4.41
C ALA A 69 -3.05 -7.72 -5.80
N THR A 70 -3.27 -8.58 -6.79
CA THR A 70 -3.69 -8.16 -8.13
C THR A 70 -5.03 -7.45 -8.09
N ALA A 71 -6.03 -8.00 -7.41
CA ALA A 71 -7.35 -7.41 -7.32
C ALA A 71 -7.32 -6.03 -6.63
N TRP A 72 -6.51 -5.86 -5.58
CA TRP A 72 -6.31 -4.55 -4.96
C TRP A 72 -5.68 -3.52 -5.90
N ASN A 73 -4.66 -3.94 -6.67
CA ASN A 73 -4.02 -3.06 -7.64
C ASN A 73 -4.98 -2.66 -8.78
N LEU A 74 -5.76 -3.61 -9.29
CA LEU A 74 -6.78 -3.35 -10.31
C LEU A 74 -7.87 -2.42 -9.78
N LYS A 75 -8.33 -2.60 -8.53
CA LYS A 75 -9.28 -1.67 -7.88
C LYS A 75 -8.72 -0.24 -7.85
N LYS A 76 -7.45 -0.06 -7.46
CA LYS A 76 -6.82 1.26 -7.41
C LYS A 76 -6.65 1.89 -8.79
N MET A 77 -6.33 1.08 -9.79
CA MET A 77 -6.27 1.53 -11.19
C MET A 77 -7.63 2.01 -11.67
N MET A 78 -8.69 1.25 -11.41
CA MET A 78 -10.06 1.61 -11.78
C MET A 78 -10.52 2.89 -11.08
N GLU A 79 -10.26 3.04 -9.77
CA GLU A 79 -10.54 4.27 -9.03
C GLU A 79 -9.82 5.50 -9.63
N LYS A 80 -8.59 5.31 -10.13
CA LYS A 80 -7.83 6.39 -10.79
C LYS A 80 -8.44 6.76 -12.14
N LEU A 81 -8.77 5.76 -12.97
CA LEU A 81 -9.39 5.99 -14.28
C LEU A 81 -10.72 6.73 -14.16
N VAL A 82 -11.55 6.37 -13.18
CA VAL A 82 -12.83 7.08 -12.94
C VAL A 82 -12.59 8.54 -12.57
N ARG A 83 -11.62 8.84 -11.70
CA ARG A 83 -11.28 10.23 -11.35
C ARG A 83 -10.79 11.02 -12.56
N GLU A 84 -9.87 10.46 -13.33
CA GLU A 84 -9.33 11.12 -14.53
C GLU A 84 -10.42 11.35 -15.59
N PHE A 85 -11.35 10.41 -15.74
CA PHE A 85 -12.50 10.55 -16.62
C PHE A 85 -13.44 11.67 -16.17
N LEU A 86 -13.78 11.73 -14.87
CA LEU A 86 -14.62 12.80 -14.33
C LEU A 86 -13.96 14.18 -14.49
N ASP A 87 -12.67 14.29 -14.19
CA ASP A 87 -11.92 15.53 -14.38
C ASP A 87 -11.90 15.97 -15.85
N PHE A 88 -11.73 15.01 -16.77
CA PHE A 88 -11.80 15.28 -18.20
C PHE A 88 -13.17 15.81 -18.64
N VAL A 89 -14.25 15.14 -18.21
CA VAL A 89 -15.62 15.55 -18.52
C VAL A 89 -15.91 16.94 -17.97
N LEU A 90 -15.57 17.21 -16.69
CA LEU A 90 -15.75 18.52 -16.07
C LEU A 90 -15.00 19.62 -16.82
N ARG A 91 -13.73 19.38 -17.20
CA ARG A 91 -12.94 20.33 -17.99
C ARG A 91 -13.61 20.68 -19.32
N ILE A 92 -14.18 19.70 -20.02
CA ILE A 92 -14.93 19.94 -21.26
C ILE A 92 -16.12 20.85 -20.98
N PHE A 93 -16.95 20.51 -19.99
CA PHE A 93 -18.14 21.29 -19.64
C PHE A 93 -17.79 22.74 -19.26
N PHE A 94 -16.78 22.95 -18.40
CA PHE A 94 -16.37 24.30 -18.01
C PHE A 94 -15.77 25.10 -19.16
N LYS A 95 -15.02 24.44 -20.07
CA LYS A 95 -14.47 25.10 -21.26
C LYS A 95 -15.58 25.57 -22.21
N GLN A 96 -16.57 24.73 -22.47
CA GLN A 96 -17.73 25.09 -23.31
C GLN A 96 -18.53 26.24 -22.69
N ARG A 97 -18.75 26.21 -21.37
CA ARG A 97 -19.48 27.28 -20.67
C ARG A 97 -18.76 28.62 -20.71
N LEU A 98 -17.42 28.64 -20.66
CA LEU A 98 -16.63 29.86 -20.76
C LEU A 98 -16.71 30.48 -22.17
N GLN A 99 -16.71 29.63 -23.22
CA GLN A 99 -16.83 30.07 -24.62
C GLN A 99 -18.22 30.62 -24.98
N LEU A 100 -19.27 30.18 -24.30
CA LEU A 100 -20.63 30.70 -24.49
C LEU A 100 -20.91 31.99 -23.69
N ALA A 101 -20.02 32.36 -22.77
CA ALA A 101 -20.15 33.54 -21.90
C ALA A 101 -19.32 34.74 -22.37
N THR A 102 -18.51 34.57 -23.44
CA THR A 102 -17.74 35.61 -24.15
C THR A 102 -18.39 35.92 -25.48
#